data_AF-A0AAW0JWD6-F1
#
_entry.id   AF-A0AAW0JWD6-F1
#
_cell.length_a   1.000
_cell.length_b   1.000
_cell.length_c   1.000
_cell.angle_alpha   90.00
_cell.angle_beta   90.00
_cell.angle_gamma   90.00
#
_symmetry.space_group_name_H-M   'P 1'
#
loop_
_entity.id
_entity.type
_entity.pdbx_description
1 polymer ?
#
loop_
_entity_poly.entity_id
_entity_poly.type
_entity_poly.pdbx_seq_one_letter_code
_entity_poly.pdbx_strand_id
1 'polypeptide(L)'
;MTKTDGGAMAARAMELKKELWRLVKEIVDEDDYMVQTADQAITTLCSLKYLKQSNNTLSFKLDDHAFTVPQEFRCPISKELMKDPVVLATGQFQYA
;
A
#
# COMPACT_ATOMS: atom_id res chain seq x y z
N MET A 1 -7.91 27.14 -11.03
CA MET A 1 -9.32 26.83 -10.70
C MET A 1 -9.40 25.36 -10.27
N THR A 2 -9.13 25.03 -9.01
CA THR A 2 -9.03 23.62 -8.54
C THR A 2 -9.71 23.45 -7.17
N LYS A 3 -11.03 23.69 -7.13
CA LYS A 3 -11.84 23.56 -5.90
C LYS A 3 -12.95 22.50 -5.97
N THR A 4 -13.01 21.70 -7.04
CA THR A 4 -14.12 20.77 -7.33
C THR A 4 -13.82 19.27 -7.09
N ASP A 5 -12.60 18.91 -6.71
CA ASP A 5 -12.18 17.50 -6.57
C ASP A 5 -12.57 16.87 -5.21
N GLY A 6 -12.32 17.59 -4.11
CA GLY A 6 -12.54 17.05 -2.76
C GLY A 6 -14.00 16.73 -2.42
N GLY A 7 -14.96 17.48 -2.97
CA GLY A 7 -16.39 17.25 -2.75
C GLY A 7 -16.90 15.98 -3.43
N ALA A 8 -16.44 15.71 -4.65
CA ALA A 8 -16.81 14.51 -5.40
C ALA A 8 -16.24 13.24 -4.76
N MET A 9 -15.00 13.30 -4.26
CA MET A 9 -14.37 12.17 -3.56
C MET A 9 -15.04 11.85 -2.22
N ALA A 10 -15.49 12.87 -1.48
CA ALA A 10 -16.25 12.67 -0.24
C ALA A 10 -17.60 11.99 -0.50
N ALA A 11 -18.31 12.40 -1.56
CA ALA A 11 -19.57 11.77 -1.97
C ALA A 11 -19.37 10.29 -2.35
N ARG A 12 -18.33 10.01 -3.15
CA ARG A 12 -17.96 8.63 -3.52
C ARG A 12 -17.58 7.77 -2.32
N ALA A 13 -16.84 8.33 -1.37
CA ALA A 13 -16.48 7.62 -0.14
C ALA A 13 -17.71 7.32 0.73
N MET A 14 -18.71 8.20 0.76
CA MET A 14 -19.96 7.97 1.49
C MET A 14 -20.79 6.86 0.85
N GLU A 15 -20.91 6.85 -0.48
CA GLU A 15 -21.61 5.81 -1.23
C GLU A 15 -20.98 4.44 -1.01
N LEU A 16 -19.66 4.34 -1.15
CA LEU A 16 -18.93 3.09 -0.92
C LEU A 16 -19.02 2.62 0.54
N LYS A 17 -19.07 3.52 1.52
CA LYS A 17 -19.30 3.14 2.93
C LYS A 17 -20.70 2.56 3.14
N LYS A 18 -21.72 3.15 2.51
CA LYS A 18 -23.09 2.66 2.58
C LYS A 18 -23.19 1.25 1.97
N GLU A 19 -22.57 1.05 0.81
CA GLU A 19 -22.57 -0.25 0.14
C GLU A 19 -21.78 -1.30 0.93
N LEU A 20 -20.60 -0.93 1.46
CA LEU A 20 -19.84 -1.83 2.33
C LEU A 20 -20.65 -2.23 3.56
N TRP A 21 -21.37 -1.29 4.18
CA TRP A 21 -22.19 -1.61 5.35
C TRP A 21 -23.33 -2.57 5.01
N ARG A 22 -23.95 -2.43 3.82
CA ARG A 22 -24.95 -3.38 3.32
C ARG A 22 -24.36 -4.78 3.16
N LEU A 23 -23.21 -4.90 2.49
CA LEU A 23 -22.54 -6.18 2.23
C LEU A 23 -22.07 -6.86 3.52
N VAL A 24 -21.48 -6.10 4.45
CA VAL A 24 -21.04 -6.64 5.74
C VAL A 24 -22.22 -7.09 6.58
N LYS A 25 -23.33 -6.34 6.56
CA LYS A 25 -24.54 -6.73 7.26
C LYS A 25 -25.10 -8.06 6.73
N GLU A 26 -25.16 -8.23 5.41
CA GLU A 26 -25.56 -9.48 4.76
C GLU A 26 -24.67 -10.65 5.21
N ILE A 27 -23.34 -10.47 5.22
CA ILE A 27 -22.38 -11.49 5.67
C ILE A 27 -22.54 -11.86 7.15
N VAL A 28 -22.95 -10.92 8.00
CA VAL A 28 -23.08 -11.14 9.46
C VAL A 28 -24.45 -11.72 9.81
N ASP A 29 -25.51 -11.29 9.13
CA ASP A 29 -26.88 -11.67 9.43
C ASP A 29 -27.30 -12.97 8.72
N GLU A 30 -26.69 -13.30 7.57
CA GLU A 30 -26.97 -14.53 6.81
C GLU A 30 -25.85 -15.57 6.95
N ASP A 31 -26.18 -16.74 7.49
CA ASP A 31 -25.23 -17.85 7.67
C ASP A 31 -24.76 -18.48 6.34
N ASP A 32 -25.59 -18.39 5.28
CA ASP A 32 -25.34 -18.98 3.95
C ASP A 32 -25.09 -17.91 2.87
N TYR A 33 -24.38 -16.84 3.22
CA TYR A 33 -24.05 -15.78 2.25
C TYR A 33 -23.23 -16.33 1.07
N MET A 34 -23.45 -15.78 -0.13
CA MET A 34 -22.72 -16.19 -1.32
C MET A 34 -21.28 -15.69 -1.27
N VAL A 35 -20.31 -16.51 -1.72
CA VAL A 35 -18.90 -16.09 -1.83
C VAL A 35 -18.73 -14.77 -2.59
N GLN A 36 -19.60 -14.52 -3.56
CA GLN A 36 -19.65 -13.29 -4.35
C GLN A 36 -19.90 -12.05 -3.47
N THR A 37 -20.73 -12.15 -2.42
CA THR A 37 -20.97 -11.06 -1.46
C THR A 37 -19.69 -10.69 -0.71
N ALA A 38 -18.87 -11.69 -0.34
CA ALA A 38 -17.57 -11.44 0.27
C ALA A 38 -16.56 -10.83 -0.72
N ASP A 39 -16.51 -11.32 -1.96
CA ASP A 39 -15.65 -10.74 -3.00
C ASP A 39 -16.00 -9.27 -3.29
N GLN A 40 -17.30 -8.95 -3.30
CA GLN A 40 -17.81 -7.58 -3.43
C GLN A 40 -17.43 -6.71 -2.22
N ALA A 41 -17.54 -7.25 -1.01
CA ALA A 41 -17.14 -6.53 0.21
C ALA A 41 -15.64 -6.20 0.20
N ILE A 42 -14.79 -7.17 -0.17
CA ILE A 42 -13.35 -7.00 -0.32
C ILE A 42 -13.04 -5.91 -1.37
N THR A 43 -13.67 -5.98 -2.53
CA THR A 43 -13.48 -4.99 -3.61
C THR A 43 -13.88 -3.57 -3.18
N THR A 44 -15.00 -3.45 -2.48
CA THR A 44 -15.53 -2.18 -1.97
C THR A 44 -14.63 -1.59 -0.88
N LEU A 45 -14.15 -2.44 0.03
CA LEU A 45 -13.20 -2.05 1.08
C LEU A 45 -11.85 -1.60 0.50
N CYS A 46 -11.33 -2.32 -0.50
CA CYS A 46 -10.12 -1.92 -1.23
C CYS A 46 -10.29 -0.55 -1.87
N SER A 47 -11.40 -0.33 -2.58
CA SER A 47 -11.72 0.97 -3.20
C SER A 47 -11.77 2.11 -2.17
N LEU A 48 -12.37 1.88 -1.01
CA LEU A 48 -12.38 2.83 0.11
C LEU A 48 -10.99 3.11 0.68
N LYS A 49 -10.16 2.07 0.83
CA LYS A 49 -8.78 2.20 1.32
C LYS A 49 -7.95 3.07 0.38
N TYR A 50 -8.03 2.82 -0.93
CA TYR A 50 -7.30 3.61 -1.93
C TYR A 50 -7.81 5.06 -2.01
N LEU A 51 -9.12 5.30 -1.88
CA LEU A 51 -9.67 6.65 -1.79
C LEU A 51 -9.18 7.40 -0.54
N LYS A 52 -9.14 6.72 0.61
CA LYS A 52 -8.62 7.30 1.86
C LYS A 52 -7.11 7.55 1.79
N GLN A 53 -6.37 6.67 1.13
CA GLN A 53 -4.94 6.86 0.89
C GLN A 53 -4.71 8.03 -0.07
N SER A 54 -5.45 8.15 -1.17
CA SER A 54 -5.37 9.32 -2.07
C SER A 54 -5.62 10.64 -1.32
N ASN A 55 -6.56 10.68 -0.38
CA ASN A 55 -6.79 11.84 0.49
C ASN A 55 -5.65 12.12 1.50
N ASN A 56 -4.76 11.15 1.73
CA ASN A 56 -3.62 11.24 2.66
C ASN A 56 -2.25 11.23 1.93
N THR A 57 -2.22 10.98 0.63
CA THR A 57 -1.00 10.78 -0.19
C THR A 57 -1.08 11.63 -1.45
N LEU A 58 -0.75 12.93 -1.33
CA LEU A 58 0.57 13.38 -1.76
C LEU A 58 1.62 13.50 -0.64
N SER A 59 1.31 13.10 0.59
CA SER A 59 2.33 12.87 1.62
C SER A 59 2.56 11.36 1.82
N PHE A 60 3.20 10.72 0.84
CA PHE A 60 4.12 9.65 1.21
C PHE A 60 5.20 10.34 2.04
N LYS A 61 5.01 10.42 3.37
CA LYS A 61 6.15 10.48 4.28
C LYS A 61 6.81 9.12 4.16
N LEU A 62 7.56 8.95 3.07
CA LEU A 62 8.66 8.02 3.06
C LEU A 62 9.54 8.58 4.16
N ASP A 63 9.50 7.95 5.34
CA ASP A 63 10.49 8.21 6.36
C ASP A 63 11.82 8.22 5.64
N ASP A 64 12.64 9.25 5.85
CA ASP A 64 13.94 9.39 5.18
C ASP A 64 14.82 8.13 5.38
N HIS A 65 14.48 7.32 6.40
CA HIS A 65 15.04 6.00 6.70
C HIS A 65 14.52 4.85 5.81
N ALA A 66 13.32 4.91 5.24
CA ALA A 66 12.75 3.87 4.38
C ALA A 66 13.48 3.71 3.04
N PHE A 67 14.26 4.71 2.63
CA PHE A 67 15.16 4.66 1.47
C PHE A 67 16.63 4.47 1.83
N THR A 68 16.96 4.30 3.11
CA THR A 68 18.34 4.01 3.47
C THR A 68 18.69 2.60 3.01
N VAL A 69 19.53 2.52 1.99
CA VAL A 69 20.14 1.26 1.54
C VAL A 69 20.78 0.57 2.75
N PRO A 70 20.39 -0.68 3.10
CA PRO A 70 20.98 -1.42 4.21
C PRO A 70 22.50 -1.52 4.07
N GLN A 71 23.20 -1.55 5.20
CA GLN A 71 24.67 -1.46 5.21
C GLN A 71 25.33 -2.63 4.48
N GLU A 72 24.72 -3.82 4.48
CA GLU A 72 25.19 -5.00 3.73
C GLU A 72 25.21 -4.81 2.21
N PHE A 73 24.44 -3.86 1.68
CA PHE A 73 24.43 -3.53 0.25
C PHE A 73 25.35 -2.37 -0.11
N ARG A 74 26.07 -1.81 0.87
CA ARG A 74 26.99 -0.69 0.68
C ARG A 74 28.44 -1.16 0.67
N CYS A 75 29.28 -0.44 -0.07
CA CYS A 75 30.71 -0.64 -0.02
C CYS A 75 31.29 -0.30 1.37
N PRO A 76 32.08 -1.19 2.01
CA PRO A 76 32.84 -0.89 3.21
C PRO A 76 33.76 0.32 3.05
N ILE A 77 34.27 0.57 1.83
CA ILE A 77 35.18 1.67 1.52
C ILE A 77 34.39 2.93 1.15
N SER A 78 33.59 2.88 0.08
CA SER A 78 32.92 4.10 -0.44
C SER A 78 31.62 4.46 0.28
N LYS A 79 31.01 3.54 1.03
CA LYS A 79 29.67 3.66 1.64
C LYS A 79 28.52 3.89 0.64
N GLU A 80 28.80 3.80 -0.66
CA GLU A 80 27.83 3.85 -1.74
C GLU A 80 27.25 2.46 -2.04
N LEU A 81 26.10 2.42 -2.73
CA LEU A 81 25.45 1.19 -3.16
C LEU A 81 26.36 0.40 -4.12
N MET A 82 26.56 -0.89 -3.83
CA MET A 82 27.34 -1.76 -4.69
C MET A 82 26.69 -1.95 -6.07
N LYS A 83 27.47 -1.79 -7.13
CA LYS A 83 27.03 -2.08 -8.51
C LYS A 83 27.44 -3.47 -8.99
N ASP A 84 28.54 -4.01 -8.47
CA ASP A 84 29.11 -5.30 -8.87
C ASP A 84 29.73 -6.02 -7.65
N PRO A 85 28.94 -6.75 -6.84
CA PRO A 85 29.46 -7.49 -5.70
C PRO A 85 30.14 -8.79 -6.15
N VAL A 86 31.39 -9.03 -5.75
CA VAL A 86 32.07 -10.32 -5.99
C VAL A 86 31.79 -11.24 -4.80
N VAL A 87 31.42 -12.50 -5.04
CA VAL A 87 31.25 -13.50 -3.98
C VAL A 87 32.56 -14.27 -3.79
N LEU A 88 33.15 -14.21 -2.60
CA LEU A 88 34.31 -15.01 -2.23
C LEU A 88 33.94 -16.48 -2.10
N ALA A 89 34.94 -17.36 -2.25
CA ALA A 89 34.79 -18.80 -1.99
C ALA A 89 34.35 -19.11 -0.54
N THR A 90 34.52 -18.17 0.39
CA THR A 90 34.03 -18.24 1.78
C THR A 90 32.53 -17.91 1.92
N GLY A 91 31.86 -17.51 0.84
CA GLY A 91 30.47 -17.05 0.83
C GLY A 91 30.29 -15.59 1.25
N GLN A 92 31.38 -14.85 1.49
CA GLN A 92 31.35 -13.43 1.83
C GLN A 92 31.46 -12.56 0.57
N PHE A 93 30.88 -11.36 0.58
CA PHE A 93 31.03 -10.42 -0.54
C PHE A 93 32.38 -9.66 -0.42
N GLN A 94 33.18 -9.62 -1.48
CA GLN A 94 34.41 -8.82 -1.64
C GLN A 94 34.32 -8.01 -2.95
N TYR A 95 35.15 -6.99 -3.13
CA TYR A 95 35.12 -6.12 -4.31
C TYR A 95 36.17 -6.55 -5.32
N ALA A 96 35.87 -6.32 -6.60
CA ALA A 96 36.83 -5.91 -7.62
C ALA A 96 36.74 -4.39 -7.80
#